data_AF-A0A950M1W3-F1
#
_entry.id   AF-A0A950M1W3-F1
#
_cell.length_a   1.000
_cell.length_b   1.000
_cell.length_c   1.000
_cell.angle_alpha   90.00
_cell.angle_beta   90.00
_cell.angle_gamma   90.00
#
_symmetry.space_group_name_H-M   'P 1'
#
loop_
_entity.id
_entity.type
_entity.pdbx_description
1 polymer ?
#
loop_
_entity_poly.entity_id
_entity_poly.type
_entity_poly.pdbx_seq_one_letter_code
_entity_poly.pdbx_strand_id
1 'polypeptide(L)'
;MQRIHTHDSLHILYGLVLASLLLVVATSAAHAESGAQAQANYQKERADCLNGQTYENKKTCLKEAGAALNDAKNGRLEKSNRNFEQNALARCQVFKNSDDRELCERRQREGTVSGSVGGGGDIRELTVTVPAPEQPSPTPTSMPQSEPVPSQPQDGMPQPASPQ
;
A
#
# COMPACT_ATOMS: atom_id res chain seq x y z
N MET A 1 -21.46 -56.40 -42.21
CA MET A 1 -20.92 -55.06 -41.88
C MET A 1 -21.13 -54.78 -40.38
N GLN A 2 -20.27 -55.28 -39.48
CA GLN A 2 -20.54 -55.19 -38.02
C GLN A 2 -19.30 -55.19 -37.10
N ARG A 3 -18.12 -54.82 -37.61
CA ARG A 3 -16.86 -54.75 -36.81
C ARG A 3 -16.34 -53.33 -36.56
N ILE A 4 -17.04 -52.29 -37.03
CA ILE A 4 -16.53 -50.90 -37.00
C ILE A 4 -17.00 -50.17 -35.73
N HIS A 5 -18.22 -50.43 -35.22
CA HIS A 5 -18.80 -49.69 -34.09
C HIS A 5 -18.22 -50.02 -32.70
N THR A 6 -17.57 -51.17 -32.51
CA THR A 6 -17.02 -51.57 -31.21
C THR A 6 -15.68 -50.90 -30.91
N HIS A 7 -14.94 -50.46 -31.94
CA HIS A 7 -13.66 -49.79 -31.78
C HIS A 7 -13.85 -48.33 -31.35
N ASP A 8 -14.80 -47.61 -31.97
CA ASP A 8 -15.09 -46.20 -31.63
C ASP A 8 -15.55 -46.02 -30.17
N SER A 9 -16.37 -46.96 -29.68
CA SER A 9 -16.85 -46.92 -28.28
C SER A 9 -15.71 -47.12 -27.27
N LEU A 10 -14.69 -47.91 -27.62
CA LEU A 10 -13.52 -48.16 -26.79
C LEU A 10 -12.55 -46.97 -26.76
N HIS A 11 -12.39 -46.28 -27.91
CA HIS A 11 -11.57 -45.06 -28.02
C HIS A 11 -12.20 -43.86 -27.29
N ILE A 12 -13.53 -43.74 -27.32
CA ILE A 12 -14.24 -42.67 -26.59
C ILE A 12 -14.12 -42.86 -25.07
N LEU A 13 -14.23 -44.11 -24.58
CA LEU A 13 -14.02 -44.42 -23.16
C LEU A 13 -12.57 -44.20 -22.72
N TYR A 14 -11.58 -44.60 -23.53
CA TYR A 14 -10.16 -44.34 -23.24
C TYR A 14 -9.82 -42.84 -23.25
N GLY A 15 -10.40 -42.08 -24.17
CA GLY A 15 -10.23 -40.63 -24.25
C GLY A 15 -10.77 -39.89 -23.03
N LEU A 16 -11.94 -40.29 -22.53
CA LEU A 16 -12.54 -39.71 -21.31
C LEU A 16 -11.75 -40.06 -20.04
N VAL A 17 -11.25 -41.29 -19.92
CA VAL A 17 -10.40 -41.71 -18.78
C VAL A 17 -9.06 -40.95 -18.78
N LEU A 18 -8.40 -40.82 -19.93
CA LEU A 18 -7.15 -40.06 -20.04
C LEU A 18 -7.35 -38.56 -19.75
N ALA A 19 -8.46 -37.97 -20.20
CA ALA A 19 -8.79 -36.57 -19.91
C ALA A 19 -9.04 -36.33 -18.40
N SER A 20 -9.69 -37.28 -17.71
CA SER A 20 -9.92 -37.19 -16.26
C SER A 20 -8.62 -37.33 -15.44
N LEU A 21 -7.66 -38.14 -15.90
CA LEU A 21 -6.37 -38.32 -15.23
C LEU A 21 -5.47 -37.08 -15.33
N LEU A 22 -5.52 -36.36 -16.46
CA LEU A 22 -4.77 -35.11 -16.65
C LEU A 22 -5.28 -33.96 -15.75
N LEU A 23 -6.59 -33.93 -15.45
CA LEU A 23 -7.18 -32.89 -14.60
C LEU A 23 -6.81 -33.04 -13.11
N VAL A 24 -6.59 -34.28 -12.64
CA VAL A 24 -6.20 -34.55 -11.23
C VAL A 24 -4.75 -34.11 -10.96
N VAL A 25 -3.83 -34.27 -11.92
CA VAL A 25 -2.41 -33.88 -11.77
C VAL A 25 -2.23 -32.36 -11.66
N ALA A 26 -3.07 -31.57 -12.33
CA ALA A 26 -2.98 -30.11 -12.30
C ALA A 26 -3.29 -29.51 -10.92
N THR A 27 -4.13 -30.16 -10.10
CA THR A 27 -4.47 -29.66 -8.75
C THR A 27 -3.38 -29.92 -7.72
N SER A 28 -2.59 -31.00 -7.87
CA SER A 28 -1.48 -31.31 -6.95
C SER A 28 -0.30 -30.35 -7.06
N ALA A 29 -0.06 -29.76 -8.22
CA ALA A 29 1.05 -28.83 -8.44
C ALA A 29 0.85 -27.50 -7.70
N ALA A 30 -0.37 -26.95 -7.72
CA ALA A 30 -0.71 -25.71 -7.03
C ALA A 30 -0.61 -25.84 -5.50
N HIS A 31 -1.02 -26.98 -4.94
CA HIS A 31 -0.88 -27.24 -3.51
C HIS A 31 0.58 -27.43 -3.09
N ALA A 32 1.41 -28.11 -3.91
CA ALA A 32 2.83 -28.28 -3.63
C ALA A 32 3.59 -26.94 -3.66
N GLU A 33 3.26 -26.05 -4.61
CA GLU A 33 3.84 -24.71 -4.70
C GLU A 33 3.51 -23.86 -3.46
N SER A 34 2.25 -23.89 -3.01
CA SER A 34 1.82 -23.16 -1.80
C SER A 34 2.55 -23.63 -0.54
N GLY A 35 2.80 -24.94 -0.40
CA GLY A 35 3.52 -25.52 0.72
C GLY A 35 5.01 -25.18 0.70
N ALA A 36 5.64 -25.22 -0.48
CA ALA A 36 7.04 -24.85 -0.66
C ALA A 36 7.28 -23.36 -0.32
N GLN A 37 6.38 -22.48 -0.76
CA GLN A 37 6.46 -21.06 -0.46
C GLN A 37 6.25 -20.77 1.04
N ALA A 38 5.28 -21.43 1.68
CA ALA A 38 5.09 -21.31 3.13
C ALA A 38 6.33 -21.76 3.92
N GLN A 39 6.97 -22.84 3.50
CA GLN A 39 8.21 -23.31 4.10
C GLN A 39 9.36 -22.31 3.90
N ALA A 40 9.50 -21.72 2.70
CA ALA A 40 10.51 -20.71 2.43
C ALA A 40 10.32 -19.46 3.31
N ASN A 41 9.08 -18.99 3.45
CA ASN A 41 8.75 -17.85 4.32
C ASN A 41 9.09 -18.15 5.79
N TYR A 42 8.75 -19.34 6.28
CA TYR A 42 9.13 -19.77 7.63
C TYR A 42 10.64 -19.75 7.86
N GLN A 43 11.44 -20.25 6.91
CA GLN A 43 12.90 -20.24 7.07
C GLN A 43 13.47 -18.83 7.11
N LYS A 44 12.92 -17.93 6.29
CA LYS A 44 13.28 -16.51 6.31
C LYS A 44 12.94 -15.88 7.66
N GLU A 45 11.68 -15.98 8.11
CA GLU A 45 11.23 -15.42 9.38
C GLU A 45 12.04 -15.97 10.56
N ARG A 46 12.30 -17.28 10.56
CA ARG A 46 13.14 -17.92 11.57
C ARG A 46 14.56 -17.34 11.59
N ALA A 47 15.18 -17.10 10.43
CA ALA A 47 16.49 -16.48 10.37
C ALA A 47 16.46 -15.05 10.94
N ASP A 48 15.46 -14.26 10.56
CA ASP A 48 15.24 -12.90 11.07
C ASP A 48 15.05 -12.91 12.61
N CYS A 49 14.28 -13.87 13.15
CA CYS A 49 14.13 -14.08 14.60
C CYS A 49 15.46 -14.43 15.31
N LEU A 50 16.27 -15.31 14.70
CA LEU A 50 17.53 -15.77 15.29
C LEU A 50 18.59 -14.67 15.30
N ASN A 51 18.59 -13.81 14.28
CA ASN A 51 19.51 -12.68 14.11
C ASN A 51 19.07 -11.42 14.89
N GLY A 52 17.90 -11.45 15.55
CA GLY A 52 17.38 -10.31 16.29
C GLY A 52 16.95 -9.15 15.38
N GLN A 53 16.56 -9.43 14.14
CA GLN A 53 16.13 -8.43 13.15
C GLN A 53 14.64 -8.06 13.31
N THR A 54 14.03 -8.44 14.43
CA THR A 54 12.61 -8.24 14.73
C THR A 54 12.44 -7.39 15.99
N TYR A 55 11.38 -6.58 16.03
CA TYR A 55 11.03 -5.78 17.21
C TYR A 55 10.45 -6.62 18.37
N GLU A 56 10.10 -7.88 18.09
CA GLU A 56 9.52 -8.83 19.05
C GLU A 56 10.56 -9.66 19.80
N ASN A 57 10.18 -10.22 20.96
CA ASN A 57 11.01 -11.19 21.67
C ASN A 57 11.27 -12.43 20.80
N LYS A 58 12.53 -12.88 20.73
CA LYS A 58 12.94 -14.06 19.95
C LYS A 58 12.03 -15.29 20.12
N LYS A 59 11.60 -15.61 21.35
CA LYS A 59 10.73 -16.75 21.62
C LYS A 59 9.34 -16.55 21.01
N THR A 60 8.80 -15.34 21.11
CA THR A 60 7.52 -14.95 20.50
C THR A 60 7.62 -15.03 18.98
N CYS A 61 8.66 -14.43 18.39
CA CYS A 61 8.93 -14.46 16.96
C CYS A 61 8.95 -15.89 16.39
N LEU A 62 9.71 -16.80 17.01
CA LEU A 62 9.78 -18.20 16.57
C LEU A 62 8.44 -18.94 16.71
N LYS A 63 7.66 -18.61 17.74
CA LYS A 63 6.32 -19.16 17.95
C LYS A 63 5.36 -18.70 16.84
N GLU A 64 5.39 -17.41 16.51
CA GLU A 64 4.55 -16.82 15.47
C GLU A 64 4.89 -17.36 14.07
N ALA A 65 6.18 -17.45 13.73
CA ALA A 65 6.64 -18.05 12.48
C ALA A 65 6.17 -19.51 12.33
N GLY A 66 6.24 -20.30 13.42
CA GLY A 66 5.75 -21.67 13.45
C GLY A 66 4.22 -21.77 13.31
N ALA A 67 3.49 -20.85 13.93
CA ALA A 67 2.04 -20.77 13.80
C ALA A 67 1.62 -20.42 12.36
N ALA A 68 2.30 -19.46 11.73
CA ALA A 68 2.06 -19.07 10.35
C ALA A 68 2.28 -20.24 9.37
N LEU A 69 3.36 -21.01 9.54
CA LEU A 69 3.60 -22.22 8.76
C LEU A 69 2.51 -23.27 8.96
N ASN A 70 2.10 -23.51 10.21
CA ASN A 70 1.03 -24.46 10.51
C ASN A 70 -0.28 -24.03 9.84
N ASP A 71 -0.65 -22.77 9.93
CA ASP A 71 -1.86 -22.25 9.30
C ASP A 71 -1.78 -22.36 7.77
N ALA A 72 -0.62 -22.08 7.16
CA ALA A 72 -0.39 -22.28 5.73
C ALA A 72 -0.63 -23.73 5.30
N LYS A 73 -0.01 -24.68 6.00
CA LYS A 73 -0.14 -26.11 5.70
C LYS A 73 -1.57 -26.63 5.85
N ASN A 74 -2.33 -26.05 6.78
CA ASN A 74 -3.72 -26.41 7.02
C ASN A 74 -4.71 -25.62 6.14
N GLY A 75 -4.23 -24.82 5.17
CA GLY A 75 -5.08 -24.00 4.31
C GLY A 75 -5.85 -22.90 5.05
N ARG A 76 -5.42 -22.56 6.28
CA ARG A 76 -6.09 -21.56 7.14
C ARG A 76 -5.68 -20.12 6.81
N LEU A 77 -4.74 -19.93 5.89
CA LEU A 77 -4.40 -18.61 5.34
C LEU A 77 -5.41 -18.11 4.30
N GLU A 78 -6.35 -18.96 3.90
CA GLU A 78 -7.37 -18.66 2.92
C GLU A 78 -8.05 -17.31 3.19
N LYS A 79 -8.01 -16.45 2.18
CA LYS A 79 -8.63 -15.12 2.17
C LYS A 79 -10.14 -15.19 1.89
N SER A 80 -10.72 -16.39 1.87
CA SER A 80 -12.05 -16.76 1.37
C SER A 80 -13.21 -16.30 2.26
N ASN A 81 -13.27 -14.99 2.52
CA ASN A 81 -14.49 -14.21 2.85
C ASN A 81 -14.17 -12.75 3.24
N ARG A 82 -12.92 -12.30 3.15
CA ARG A 82 -12.56 -10.95 3.61
C ARG A 82 -12.65 -9.96 2.46
N ASN A 83 -13.72 -9.17 2.45
CA ASN A 83 -13.82 -8.00 1.58
C ASN A 83 -12.87 -6.91 2.12
N PHE A 84 -11.58 -7.03 1.78
CA PHE A 84 -10.53 -6.14 2.28
C PHE A 84 -10.79 -4.69 1.91
N GLU A 85 -11.32 -4.43 0.72
CA GLU A 85 -11.68 -3.09 0.27
C GLU A 85 -12.82 -2.52 1.12
N GLN A 86 -13.90 -3.27 1.32
CA GLN A 86 -15.00 -2.82 2.18
C GLN A 86 -14.53 -2.56 3.61
N ASN A 87 -13.69 -3.43 4.19
CA ASN A 87 -13.12 -3.21 5.52
C ASN A 87 -12.22 -1.98 5.56
N ALA A 88 -11.42 -1.74 4.52
CA ALA A 88 -10.58 -0.57 4.41
C ALA A 88 -11.41 0.72 4.38
N LEU A 89 -12.49 0.74 3.61
CA LEU A 89 -13.43 1.88 3.55
C LEU A 89 -14.21 2.06 4.84
N ALA A 90 -14.61 0.97 5.51
CA ALA A 90 -15.28 1.03 6.79
C ALA A 90 -14.43 1.75 7.86
N ARG A 91 -13.09 1.58 7.81
CA ARG A 91 -12.17 2.30 8.72
C ARG A 91 -12.19 3.81 8.52
N CYS A 92 -12.56 4.31 7.33
CA CYS A 92 -12.68 5.75 7.08
C CYS A 92 -13.91 6.38 7.75
N GLN A 93 -14.87 5.60 8.24
CA GLN A 93 -16.08 6.12 8.88
C GLN A 93 -15.83 6.80 10.24
N VAL A 94 -14.63 6.68 10.81
CA VAL A 94 -14.24 7.38 12.04
C VAL A 94 -14.15 8.90 11.86
N PHE A 95 -13.90 9.37 10.63
CA PHE A 95 -13.80 10.80 10.32
C PHE A 95 -15.18 11.45 10.33
N LYS A 96 -15.33 12.50 11.15
CA LYS A 96 -16.58 13.27 11.29
C LYS A 96 -16.69 14.38 10.24
N ASN A 97 -15.56 14.91 9.79
CA ASN A 97 -15.48 15.90 8.72
C ASN A 97 -15.58 15.17 7.36
N SER A 98 -16.38 15.74 6.44
CA SER A 98 -16.59 15.17 5.09
C SER A 98 -15.32 15.05 4.27
N ASP A 99 -14.47 16.07 4.33
CA ASP A 99 -13.27 16.20 3.52
C ASP A 99 -12.22 15.19 3.99
N ASP A 100 -12.04 15.05 5.31
CA ASP A 100 -11.14 14.03 5.88
C ASP A 100 -11.59 12.61 5.53
N ARG A 101 -12.91 12.35 5.56
CA ARG A 101 -13.48 11.06 5.17
C ARG A 101 -13.23 10.79 3.69
N GLU A 102 -13.49 11.76 2.83
CA GLU A 102 -13.26 11.65 1.39
C GLU A 102 -11.78 11.39 1.09
N LEU A 103 -10.86 12.14 1.70
CA LEU A 103 -9.42 11.94 1.53
C LEU A 103 -8.95 10.56 2.01
N CYS A 104 -9.51 10.04 3.12
CA CYS A 104 -9.24 8.68 3.58
C CYS A 104 -9.68 7.64 2.55
N GLU A 105 -10.92 7.74 2.06
CA GLU A 105 -11.47 6.80 1.09
C GLU A 105 -10.71 6.84 -0.23
N ARG A 106 -10.40 8.04 -0.72
CA ARG A 106 -9.56 8.22 -1.90
C ARG A 106 -8.19 7.61 -1.71
N ARG A 107 -7.55 7.74 -0.53
CA ARG A 107 -6.28 7.05 -0.26
C ARG A 107 -6.41 5.53 -0.35
N GLN A 108 -7.55 4.95 0.04
CA GLN A 108 -7.76 3.50 -0.11
C GLN A 108 -7.95 3.08 -1.57
N ARG A 109 -8.61 3.90 -2.40
CA ARG A 109 -8.93 3.59 -3.80
C ARG A 109 -7.80 3.93 -4.78
N GLU A 110 -7.20 5.11 -4.62
CA GLU A 110 -6.26 5.73 -5.55
C GLU A 110 -4.82 5.77 -5.02
N GLY A 111 -4.63 5.56 -3.72
CA GLY A 111 -3.34 5.70 -3.08
C GLY A 111 -2.32 4.67 -3.58
N THR A 112 -1.07 5.11 -3.70
CA THR A 112 0.06 4.26 -4.11
C THR A 112 0.62 3.54 -2.89
N VAL A 113 0.95 2.25 -3.06
CA VAL A 113 1.64 1.48 -2.02
C VAL A 113 3.13 1.81 -2.08
N SER A 114 3.67 2.39 -1.01
CA SER A 114 5.07 2.82 -0.94
C SER A 114 5.97 1.87 -0.15
N GLY A 115 5.39 0.87 0.53
CA GLY A 115 6.16 -0.16 1.23
C GLY A 115 5.28 -1.04 2.11
N SER A 116 5.93 -1.91 2.90
CA SER A 116 5.28 -2.78 3.88
C SER A 116 5.96 -2.64 5.25
N VAL A 117 5.20 -2.85 6.32
CA VAL A 117 5.70 -2.84 7.69
C VAL A 117 6.11 -4.24 8.14
N GLY A 118 6.94 -4.33 9.18
CA GLY A 118 7.41 -5.61 9.73
C GLY A 118 6.29 -6.57 10.17
N GLY A 119 5.10 -6.05 10.49
CA GLY A 119 3.90 -6.85 10.79
C GLY A 119 3.07 -7.28 9.57
N GLY A 120 3.56 -7.10 8.34
CA GLY A 120 2.90 -7.54 7.12
C GLY A 120 1.76 -6.64 6.60
N GLY A 121 1.71 -5.38 7.04
CA GLY A 121 0.77 -4.38 6.50
C GLY A 121 1.39 -3.53 5.40
N ASP A 122 0.57 -3.05 4.46
CA ASP A 122 1.01 -2.13 3.40
C ASP A 122 0.83 -0.67 3.80
N ILE A 123 1.79 0.18 3.43
CA ILE A 123 1.70 1.63 3.57
C ILE A 123 1.15 2.22 2.27
N ARG A 124 0.04 2.95 2.37
CA ARG A 124 -0.61 3.64 1.25
C ARG A 124 -0.55 5.13 1.43
N GLU A 125 -0.22 5.84 0.36
CA GLU A 125 -0.10 7.28 0.33
C GLU A 125 -0.91 7.89 -0.81
N LEU A 126 -1.53 9.04 -0.53
CA LEU A 126 -2.23 9.85 -1.52
C LEU A 126 -1.80 11.31 -1.30
N THR A 127 -1.25 11.91 -2.36
CA THR A 127 -0.88 13.33 -2.39
C THR A 127 -1.98 14.10 -3.11
N VAL A 128 -2.43 15.20 -2.49
CA VAL A 128 -3.46 16.08 -3.05
C VAL A 128 -2.98 17.52 -3.04
N THR A 129 -3.26 18.24 -4.13
CA THR A 129 -3.01 19.69 -4.20
C THR A 129 -4.21 20.42 -3.62
N VAL A 130 -3.98 21.21 -2.57
CA VAL A 130 -5.02 22.05 -1.97
C VAL A 130 -4.88 23.47 -2.54
N PRO A 131 -5.97 24.09 -3.06
CA PRO A 131 -5.94 25.47 -3.50
C PRO A 131 -5.47 26.39 -2.37
N ALA A 132 -4.69 27.43 -2.71
CA ALA A 132 -4.33 28.45 -1.74
C ALA A 132 -5.61 29.14 -1.23
N PRO A 133 -5.71 29.42 0.08
CA PRO A 133 -6.82 30.23 0.59
C PRO A 133 -6.81 31.57 -0.15
N GLU A 134 -7.99 32.02 -0.60
CA GLU A 134 -8.14 33.34 -1.20
C GLU A 134 -7.66 34.38 -0.18
N GLN A 135 -6.51 35.00 -0.47
CA GLN A 135 -6.06 36.15 0.28
C GLN A 135 -7.12 37.24 0.05
N PRO A 136 -7.70 37.85 1.11
CA PRO A 136 -8.57 38.99 0.90
C PRO A 136 -7.79 40.01 0.08
N SER A 137 -8.35 40.39 -1.07
CA SER A 137 -7.74 41.40 -1.92
C SER A 137 -7.42 42.61 -1.05
N PRO A 138 -6.23 43.21 -1.12
CA PRO A 138 -5.97 44.43 -0.38
C PRO A 138 -7.04 45.42 -0.83
N THR A 139 -7.94 45.78 0.09
CA THR A 139 -8.83 46.93 -0.09
C THR A 139 -7.93 48.07 -0.57
N PRO A 140 -8.28 48.80 -1.65
CA PRO A 140 -7.49 49.94 -2.05
C PRO A 140 -7.47 50.91 -0.86
N THR A 141 -6.38 50.89 -0.10
CA THR A 141 -6.07 51.92 0.89
C THR A 141 -6.10 53.21 0.11
N SER A 142 -7.08 54.05 0.38
CA SER A 142 -7.11 55.43 -0.08
C SER A 142 -5.72 56.01 0.17
N MET A 143 -5.00 56.33 -0.91
CA MET A 143 -3.67 56.93 -0.80
C MET A 143 -3.78 58.13 0.15
N PRO A 144 -2.92 58.25 1.18
CA PRO A 144 -2.83 59.50 1.92
C PRO A 144 -2.48 60.59 0.91
N GLN A 145 -3.34 61.61 0.82
CA GLN A 145 -3.04 62.80 0.03
C GLN A 145 -1.68 63.31 0.50
N SER A 146 -0.75 63.48 -0.44
CA SER A 146 0.56 64.04 -0.19
C SER A 146 0.42 65.44 0.39
N GLU A 147 0.59 65.57 1.71
CA GLU A 147 0.82 66.86 2.35
C GLU A 147 2.15 67.43 1.84
N PRO A 148 2.22 68.73 1.49
CA PRO A 148 3.47 69.34 1.04
C PRO A 148 4.48 69.36 2.20
N VAL A 149 5.60 68.65 2.02
CA VAL A 149 6.73 68.66 2.96
C VAL A 149 7.37 70.05 2.97
N PRO A 150 7.49 70.73 4.12
CA PRO A 150 8.22 71.99 4.22
C PRO A 150 9.72 71.75 3.97
N SER A 151 10.31 72.50 3.06
CA SER A 151 11.75 72.46 2.76
C SER A 151 12.57 72.89 3.98
N GLN A 152 13.30 71.96 4.60
CA GLN A 152 14.35 72.32 5.56
C GLN A 152 15.63 72.76 4.84
N PRO A 153 16.35 73.79 5.33
CA PRO A 153 17.65 74.18 4.80
C PRO A 153 18.69 73.06 5.00
N GLN A 154 19.46 72.79 3.95
CA GLN A 154 20.56 71.83 3.98
C GLN A 154 21.79 72.51 4.60
N ASP A 155 22.05 72.27 5.89
CA ASP A 155 23.35 72.61 6.48
C ASP A 155 24.39 71.59 6.03
N GLY A 156 25.38 72.08 5.28
CA GLY A 156 26.41 71.29 4.64
C GLY A 156 27.30 70.54 5.63
N MET A 157 27.48 69.24 5.41
CA MET A 157 28.50 68.45 6.10
C MET A 157 29.87 68.63 5.42
N PRO A 158 30.95 68.87 6.18
CA PRO A 158 32.29 69.02 5.62
C PRO A 158 32.89 67.68 5.15
N GLN A 159 33.65 67.75 4.05
CA GLN A 159 34.33 66.60 3.42
C GLN A 159 35.42 65.99 4.31
N PRO A 160 35.57 64.65 4.33
CA PRO A 160 36.67 63.99 5.02
C PRO A 160 37.98 64.09 4.23
N ALA A 161 39.09 64.33 4.94
CA ALA A 161 40.44 64.40 4.39
C ALA A 161 40.99 63.01 4.05
N SER A 162 41.66 62.89 2.90
CA SER A 162 42.33 61.67 2.44
C SER A 162 43.63 61.38 3.22
N PRO A 163 43.98 60.10 3.47
CA PRO A 163 45.25 59.74 4.07
C PRO A 163 46.41 59.76 3.06
N GLN A 164 47.60 60.16 3.51
CA GLN A 164 48.89 59.98 2.81
C GLN A 164 49.49 58.62 3.10
#